data_AF-A0A3D5CTH6-F1
#
_entry.id   AF-A0A3D5CTH6-F1
#
_cell.length_a   1.000
_cell.length_b   1.000
_cell.length_c   1.000
_cell.angle_alpha   90.00
_cell.angle_beta   90.00
_cell.angle_gamma   90.00
#
_symmetry.space_group_name_H-M   'P 1'
#
loop_
_entity.id
_entity.type
_entity.pdbx_description
1 polymer ?
#
loop_
_entity_poly.entity_id
_entity_poly.type
_entity_poly.pdbx_seq_one_letter_code
_entity_poly.pdbx_strand_id
1 'polypeptide(L)'
;RGALRKMLTKAKGEEASAKELEEFKMIVSSQLTKDASAILLDPEYGLPAAKAKAQEAGLLLAYEKTGYDSTVPGRLPDLLPTCSV
;
A
#
# COMPACT_ATOMS: atom_id res chain seq x y z
N ARG A 1 -4.38 2.05 -1.95
CA ARG A 1 -4.82 1.60 -0.60
C ARG A 1 -6.26 1.10 -0.56
N GLY A 2 -7.27 1.92 -0.93
CA GLY A 2 -8.69 1.56 -0.81
C GLY A 2 -9.12 0.28 -1.56
N ALA A 3 -8.49 -0.05 -2.69
CA ALA A 3 -8.77 -1.28 -3.42
C ALA A 3 -8.50 -2.55 -2.58
N LEU A 4 -7.35 -2.60 -1.90
CA LEU A 4 -7.00 -3.74 -1.05
C LEU A 4 -7.98 -3.89 0.11
N ARG A 5 -8.34 -2.79 0.78
CA ARG A 5 -9.35 -2.79 1.85
C ARG A 5 -10.68 -3.36 1.35
N LYS A 6 -11.16 -2.91 0.19
CA LYS A 6 -12.40 -3.43 -0.42
C LYS A 6 -12.32 -4.94 -0.71
N MET A 7 -11.19 -5.42 -1.22
CA MET A 7 -10.99 -6.84 -1.50
C MET A 7 -10.97 -7.68 -0.23
N LEU A 8 -10.24 -7.26 0.79
CA LEU A 8 -10.17 -7.96 2.08
C LEU A 8 -11.53 -7.94 2.79
N THR A 9 -12.21 -6.79 2.85
CA THR A 9 -13.56 -6.68 3.43
C THR A 9 -14.52 -7.65 2.76
N LYS A 10 -14.50 -7.73 1.42
CA LYS A 10 -15.35 -8.66 0.67
C LYS A 10 -15.03 -10.12 0.96
N ALA A 11 -13.74 -10.47 1.05
CA ALA A 11 -13.31 -11.84 1.33
C ALA A 11 -13.60 -12.27 2.78
N LYS A 12 -13.47 -11.34 3.73
CA LYS A 12 -13.66 -11.56 5.16
C LYS A 12 -15.14 -11.56 5.56
N GLY A 13 -15.99 -10.80 4.85
CA GLY A 13 -17.41 -10.62 5.20
C GLY A 13 -17.67 -9.51 6.22
N GLU A 14 -16.62 -8.87 6.74
CA GLU A 14 -16.68 -7.71 7.63
C GLU A 14 -15.55 -6.72 7.30
N GLU A 15 -15.61 -5.51 7.84
CA GLU A 15 -14.64 -4.47 7.51
C GLU A 15 -13.20 -4.88 7.87
N ALA A 16 -12.31 -4.83 6.87
CA ALA A 16 -10.89 -5.07 7.07
C ALA A 16 -10.26 -3.91 7.86
N SER A 17 -9.60 -4.25 8.96
CA SER A 17 -8.88 -3.33 9.83
C SER A 17 -7.55 -2.85 9.23
N ALA A 18 -6.99 -1.77 9.78
CA ALA A 18 -5.66 -1.29 9.40
C ALA A 18 -4.57 -2.35 9.64
N LYS A 19 -4.66 -3.08 10.76
CA LYS A 19 -3.72 -4.14 11.12
C LYS A 19 -3.73 -5.28 10.11
N GLU A 20 -4.91 -5.69 9.65
CA GLU A 20 -5.03 -6.75 8.62
C GLU A 20 -4.45 -6.31 7.27
N LEU A 21 -4.57 -5.03 6.92
CA LEU A 21 -3.92 -4.47 5.73
C LEU A 21 -2.39 -4.51 5.83
N GLU A 22 -1.85 -4.15 7.00
CA GLU A 22 -0.41 -4.21 7.28
C GLU A 22 0.10 -5.66 7.24
N GLU A 23 -0.58 -6.57 7.93
CA GLU A 23 -0.24 -8.00 7.97
C GLU A 23 -0.23 -8.62 6.59
N PHE A 24 -1.27 -8.37 5.79
CA PHE A 24 -1.33 -8.85 4.41
C PHE A 24 -0.11 -8.39 3.60
N LYS A 25 0.26 -7.11 3.71
CA LYS A 25 1.42 -6.57 2.99
C LYS A 25 2.74 -7.13 3.51
N MET A 26 2.88 -7.35 4.82
CA MET A 26 4.07 -7.97 5.39
C MET A 26 4.25 -9.40 4.87
N ILE A 27 3.17 -10.18 4.81
CA ILE A 27 3.20 -11.54 4.26
C ILE A 27 3.62 -11.50 2.78
N VAL A 28 2.97 -10.67 1.95
CA VAL A 28 3.32 -10.53 0.53
C VAL A 28 4.78 -10.11 0.35
N SER A 29 5.22 -9.10 1.11
CA SER A 29 6.59 -8.61 1.06
C SER A 29 7.60 -9.71 1.42
N SER A 30 7.43 -10.37 2.57
CA SER A 30 8.34 -11.42 3.01
C SER A 30 8.39 -12.65 2.10
N GLN A 31 7.25 -13.02 1.48
CA GLN A 31 7.18 -14.23 0.68
C GLN A 31 7.63 -14.03 -0.77
N LEU A 32 7.36 -12.86 -1.38
CA LEU A 32 7.49 -12.68 -2.83
C LEU A 32 8.68 -11.79 -3.23
N THR A 33 9.21 -10.95 -2.34
CA THR A 33 10.30 -10.04 -2.72
C THR A 33 11.64 -10.73 -2.96
N LYS A 34 11.79 -12.00 -2.56
CA LYS A 34 12.94 -12.83 -2.96
C LYS A 34 13.02 -13.07 -4.47
N ASP A 35 11.87 -12.96 -5.15
CA ASP A 35 11.73 -13.19 -6.60
C ASP A 35 11.50 -11.89 -7.38
N ALA A 36 11.61 -10.72 -6.73
CA ALA A 36 11.37 -9.41 -7.33
C ALA A 36 12.53 -8.45 -7.07
N SER A 37 12.88 -7.62 -8.07
CA SER A 37 13.97 -6.64 -7.94
C SER A 37 13.63 -5.49 -6.99
N ALA A 38 12.35 -5.17 -6.82
CA ALA A 38 11.87 -4.15 -5.89
C ALA A 38 10.38 -4.33 -5.57
N ILE A 39 9.92 -3.65 -4.52
CA ILE A 39 8.51 -3.57 -4.12
C ILE A 39 8.04 -2.12 -3.98
N LEU A 40 6.84 -1.83 -4.51
CA LEU A 40 6.15 -0.56 -4.33
C LEU A 40 5.14 -0.67 -3.18
N LEU A 41 5.26 0.22 -2.20
CA LEU A 41 4.42 0.26 -1.00
C LEU A 41 3.87 1.67 -0.75
N ASP A 42 2.78 1.79 0.00
CA ASP A 42 2.32 3.07 0.52
C ASP A 42 2.88 3.37 1.91
N PRO A 43 3.10 4.65 2.26
CA PRO A 43 3.65 5.04 3.56
C PRO A 43 2.67 4.84 4.72
N GLU A 44 1.37 4.65 4.45
CA GLU A 44 0.33 4.55 5.48
C GLU A 44 0.27 3.17 6.13
N TYR A 45 0.30 2.09 5.34
CA TYR A 45 0.24 0.71 5.86
C TYR A 45 1.41 -0.17 5.36
N GLY A 46 2.31 0.38 4.55
CA GLY A 46 3.39 -0.37 3.93
C GLY A 46 4.73 -0.32 4.68
N LEU A 47 4.91 0.55 5.67
CA LEU A 47 6.19 0.67 6.37
C LEU A 47 6.63 -0.61 7.10
N PRO A 48 5.73 -1.37 7.77
CA PRO A 48 6.11 -2.68 8.31
C PRO A 48 6.53 -3.66 7.21
N ALA A 49 5.81 -3.68 6.08
CA ALA A 49 6.11 -4.53 4.94
C ALA A 49 7.45 -4.16 4.26
N ALA A 50 7.81 -2.87 4.26
CA ALA A 50 9.09 -2.39 3.75
C ALA A 50 10.28 -2.92 4.56
N LYS A 51 10.09 -3.18 5.86
CA LYS A 51 11.10 -3.83 6.72
C LYS A 51 11.15 -5.34 6.51
N ALA A 52 10.06 -5.95 6.04
CA ALA A 52 9.94 -7.39 5.84
C ALA A 52 10.38 -7.88 4.44
N LYS A 53 10.73 -6.98 3.52
CA LYS A 53 11.19 -7.35 2.17
C LYS A 53 12.54 -8.07 2.23
N ALA A 54 12.87 -8.81 1.17
CA ALA A 54 14.18 -9.36 0.93
C ALA A 54 15.26 -8.27 0.92
N GLN A 55 16.44 -8.61 1.44
CA GLN A 55 17.55 -7.65 1.57
C GLN A 55 17.90 -6.98 0.24
N GLU A 56 17.99 -7.78 -0.83
CA GLU A 56 18.37 -7.35 -2.18
C GLU A 56 17.25 -6.62 -2.94
N ALA A 57 16.00 -6.71 -2.48
CA ALA A 57 14.89 -6.04 -3.15
C ALA A 57 14.91 -4.53 -2.88
N GLY A 58 14.81 -3.70 -3.92
CA GLY A 58 14.60 -2.27 -3.80
C GLY A 58 13.26 -1.91 -3.15
N LEU A 59 13.12 -0.65 -2.72
CA LEU A 59 11.90 -0.11 -2.13
C LEU A 59 11.48 1.17 -2.85
N LEU A 60 10.22 1.21 -3.28
CA LEU A 60 9.57 2.42 -3.78
C LEU A 60 8.40 2.76 -2.85
N LEU A 61 8.19 4.05 -2.58
CA LEU A 61 7.07 4.54 -1.80
C LEU A 61 6.15 5.42 -2.65
N ALA A 62 4.86 5.09 -2.62
CA ALA A 62 3.82 5.88 -3.28
C ALA A 62 3.70 7.26 -2.64
N TYR A 63 3.60 8.32 -3.45
CA TYR A 63 3.60 9.71 -2.98
C TYR A 63 2.24 10.41 -3.19
N GLU A 64 1.32 9.80 -3.92
CA GLU A 64 -0.02 10.33 -4.16
C GLU A 64 -0.99 10.02 -3.03
N LYS A 65 -2.00 10.88 -2.83
CA LYS A 65 -3.21 10.50 -2.07
C LYS A 65 -3.98 9.42 -2.84
N THR A 66 -4.59 8.48 -2.11
CA THR A 66 -5.36 7.41 -2.76
C THR A 66 -6.64 7.96 -3.34
N GLY A 67 -6.87 7.66 -4.61
CA GLY A 67 -8.10 8.01 -5.31
C GLY A 67 -8.08 9.45 -5.79
N TYR A 68 -9.25 9.92 -6.21
CA TYR A 68 -9.51 11.28 -6.63
C TYR A 68 -10.95 11.62 -6.25
N ASP A 69 -11.25 12.91 -6.10
CA ASP A 69 -12.63 13.34 -5.92
C ASP A 69 -13.44 13.05 -7.19
N SER A 70 -14.40 12.13 -7.11
CA SER A 70 -15.25 11.77 -8.24
C SER A 70 -16.31 12.83 -8.58
N THR A 71 -16.48 13.84 -7.72
CA THR A 71 -17.43 14.95 -7.94
C THR A 71 -16.83 16.07 -8.78
N VAL A 72 -15.50 16.13 -8.92
CA VAL A 72 -14.80 17.16 -9.69
C VAL A 72 -14.19 16.56 -10.97
N PRO A 73 -14.52 17.09 -12.16
CA PRO A 73 -13.91 16.64 -13.40
C PRO A 73 -12.41 16.97 -13.44
N GLY A 74 -11.60 16.07 -14.00
CA GLY A 74 -10.17 16.29 -14.26
C GLY A 74 -9.20 15.41 -13.49
N ARG A 75 -9.64 14.65 -12.47
CA ARG A 75 -8.80 13.72 -11.68
C ARG A 75 -7.48 14.35 -11.25
N LEU A 76 -7.57 15.56 -10.68
CA LEU A 76 -6.39 16.34 -10.30
C LEU A 76 -5.53 15.56 -9.31
N PRO A 77 -4.19 15.54 -9.50
CA PRO A 77 -3.28 14.85 -8.60
C PRO A 77 -3.16 15.60 -7.27
N ASP A 78 -3.07 14.86 -6.18
CA ASP A 78 -2.86 15.41 -4.84
C ASP A 78 -1.77 14.59 -4.14
N LEU A 79 -0.78 15.30 -3.59
CA LEU A 79 0.36 14.68 -2.90
C LEU A 79 0.03 14.38 -1.46
N LEU A 80 0.71 13.39 -0.88
CA LEU A 80 0.60 13.15 0.56
C LEU A 80 1.21 14.34 1.33
N PRO A 81 0.40 15.06 2.14
CA PRO A 81 0.82 16.33 2.74
C PRO A 81 1.90 16.16 3.80
N THR A 82 2.05 14.94 4.32
CA THR A 82 3.02 14.57 5.35
C THR A 82 4.32 13.99 4.78
N CYS A 83 4.49 13.95 3.46
CA CYS A 83 5.64 13.35 2.81
C CYS A 83 6.36 14.39 1.93
N SER A 84 7.69 14.30 1.85
CA SER A 84 8.55 15.02 0.91
C SER A 84 9.65 14.10 0.39
N VAL A 85 10.32 14.49 -0.69
CA VAL A 85 11.54 13.83 -1.20
C VAL A 85 12.75 14.26 -0.38
#